data_AF-A0A173TKF6-F1
#
_entry.id   AF-A0A173TKF6-F1
#
_cell.length_a   1.000
_cell.length_b   1.000
_cell.length_c   1.000
_cell.angle_alpha   90.00
_cell.angle_beta   90.00
_cell.angle_gamma   90.00
#
_symmetry.space_group_name_H-M   'P 1'
#
loop_
_entity.id
_entity.type
_entity.pdbx_description
1 polymer ?
#
loop_
_entity_poly.entity_id
_entity_poly.type
_entity_poly.pdbx_seq_one_letter_code
_entity_poly.pdbx_strand_id
1 'polypeptide(L)'
;MIKIIKKLSIAMLTASILFATIGTSTHAASKDNKKIQYYKEYQSIIKKVNTSKNKHLQLKDFSAISEKNLLTPTQFEKVVKGDEVADYDDIVATSNLLRSSSDLEGTFSKTKSFSVNVYSTEKVTISCKVSGKYIYDKSRKRCLFGTLNKPKFTVKNGKWIDRGYGQKTIDAGRTLTLTVTGKAVAGTNVKKNFRKYIEYAMNTNGDIG
;
A
#
# COMPACT_ATOMS: atom_id res chain seq x y z
N MET A 1 -29.93 -5.40 -60.41
CA MET A 1 -29.63 -6.35 -59.31
C MET A 1 -28.18 -6.16 -58.88
N ILE A 2 -27.92 -6.38 -57.58
CA ILE A 2 -26.63 -6.35 -56.85
C ILE A 2 -26.28 -5.01 -56.17
N LYS A 3 -26.52 -4.97 -54.85
CA LYS A 3 -25.93 -4.07 -53.85
C LYS A 3 -24.56 -4.61 -53.46
N ILE A 4 -23.53 -3.75 -53.32
CA ILE A 4 -22.37 -4.01 -52.45
C ILE A 4 -21.94 -2.71 -51.74
N ILE A 5 -22.02 -2.74 -50.41
CA ILE A 5 -21.47 -1.75 -49.46
C ILE A 5 -19.98 -2.08 -49.26
N LYS A 6 -19.06 -1.10 -49.34
CA LYS A 6 -17.70 -1.24 -48.79
C LYS A 6 -17.15 0.05 -48.14
N LYS A 7 -17.24 0.05 -46.82
CA LYS A 7 -16.28 0.49 -45.78
C LYS A 7 -15.36 1.70 -46.06
N LEU A 8 -15.62 2.78 -45.33
CA LEU A 8 -14.70 3.87 -45.02
C LEU A 8 -13.50 3.31 -44.23
N SER A 9 -12.31 3.33 -44.83
CA SER A 9 -11.05 2.96 -44.16
C SER A 9 -10.26 4.22 -43.86
N ILE A 10 -10.12 4.52 -42.56
CA ILE A 10 -9.29 5.61 -42.05
C ILE A 10 -7.83 5.18 -42.18
N ALA A 11 -7.10 5.80 -43.10
CA ALA A 11 -5.66 5.67 -43.18
C ALA A 11 -5.03 6.52 -42.07
N MET A 12 -4.56 5.88 -41.00
CA MET A 12 -3.70 6.55 -40.01
C MET A 12 -2.29 6.69 -40.59
N LEU A 13 -1.88 7.95 -40.72
CA LEU A 13 -0.58 8.41 -41.19
C LEU A 13 0.54 7.88 -40.27
N THR A 14 1.37 6.99 -40.79
CA THR A 14 2.61 6.56 -40.12
C THR A 14 3.65 7.66 -40.25
N ALA A 15 3.95 8.36 -39.15
CA ALA A 15 5.09 9.25 -39.07
C ALA A 15 6.38 8.43 -38.97
N SER A 16 6.99 8.17 -40.12
CA SER A 16 8.34 7.62 -40.26
C SER A 16 9.36 8.68 -39.82
N ILE A 17 9.98 8.50 -38.66
CA ILE A 17 11.13 9.31 -38.25
C ILE A 17 12.38 8.69 -38.89
N LEU A 18 12.94 9.42 -39.85
CA LEU A 18 14.19 9.12 -40.55
C LEU A 18 15.34 8.87 -39.56
N PHE A 19 16.07 7.76 -39.75
CA PHE A 19 17.44 7.62 -39.26
C PHE A 19 18.38 8.31 -40.23
N ALA A 20 18.99 9.41 -39.81
CA ALA A 20 20.16 9.96 -40.49
C ALA A 20 21.40 9.18 -40.04
N THR A 21 21.97 8.42 -40.97
CA THR A 21 23.31 7.83 -40.86
C THR A 21 24.37 8.86 -41.24
N ILE A 22 25.24 9.26 -40.31
CA ILE A 22 26.58 9.77 -40.62
C ILE A 22 27.56 9.32 -39.53
N GLY A 23 28.70 8.76 -39.95
CA GLY A 23 29.96 8.89 -39.21
C GLY A 23 30.49 7.61 -38.57
N THR A 24 31.24 6.83 -39.35
CA THR A 24 32.15 5.77 -38.89
C THR A 24 33.17 6.29 -37.87
N SER A 25 33.25 5.64 -36.71
CA SER A 25 34.53 5.39 -36.05
C SER A 25 34.49 4.01 -35.41
N THR A 26 35.28 3.11 -35.98
CA THR A 26 35.54 1.76 -35.47
C THR A 26 36.39 1.86 -34.21
N HIS A 27 35.77 1.96 -33.03
CA HIS A 27 36.45 1.81 -31.74
C HIS A 27 35.50 1.06 -30.79
N ALA A 28 35.91 -0.13 -30.34
CA ALA A 28 35.31 -1.01 -29.34
C ALA A 28 34.05 -0.46 -28.61
N ALA A 29 32.86 -0.61 -29.20
CA ALA A 29 31.59 -0.23 -28.56
C ALA A 29 31.16 -1.34 -27.56
N SER A 30 31.85 -1.32 -26.43
CA SER A 30 31.64 -2.04 -25.18
C SER A 30 30.16 -2.11 -24.76
N LYS A 31 29.80 -3.11 -23.95
CA LYS A 31 28.49 -3.37 -23.33
C LYS A 31 27.77 -2.13 -22.76
N ASP A 32 28.53 -1.08 -22.44
CA ASP A 32 28.07 0.24 -21.99
C ASP A 32 26.98 0.87 -22.88
N ASN A 33 26.99 0.63 -24.18
CA ASN A 33 26.02 1.25 -25.10
C ASN A 33 24.57 0.78 -24.85
N LYS A 34 24.39 -0.51 -24.48
CA LYS A 34 23.06 -1.09 -24.25
C LYS A 34 22.41 -0.52 -22.99
N LYS A 35 23.16 -0.38 -21.90
CA LYS A 35 22.67 0.20 -20.64
C LYS A 35 22.25 1.67 -20.84
N ILE A 36 23.06 2.44 -21.57
CA ILE A 36 22.76 3.84 -21.91
C ILE A 36 21.48 3.94 -22.75
N GLN A 37 21.33 3.08 -23.76
CA GLN A 37 20.14 3.05 -24.59
C GLN A 37 18.88 2.71 -23.77
N TYR A 38 18.93 1.63 -22.99
CA TYR A 38 17.78 1.19 -22.18
C TYR A 38 17.39 2.23 -21.14
N TYR A 39 18.36 2.92 -20.54
CA TYR A 39 18.09 3.99 -19.58
C TYR A 39 17.27 5.14 -20.19
N LYS A 40 17.61 5.56 -21.42
CA LYS A 40 16.83 6.59 -22.15
C LYS A 40 15.41 6.12 -22.44
N GLU A 41 15.25 4.85 -22.82
CA GLU A 41 13.93 4.26 -23.05
C GLU A 41 13.11 4.18 -21.76
N TYR A 42 13.72 3.82 -20.64
CA TYR A 42 13.07 3.79 -19.33
C TYR A 42 12.56 5.17 -18.90
N GLN A 43 13.33 6.23 -19.11
CA GLN A 43 12.89 7.61 -18.82
C GLN A 43 11.61 7.96 -19.59
N SER A 44 11.57 7.62 -20.88
CA SER A 44 10.40 7.79 -21.75
C SER A 44 9.19 6.97 -21.27
N ILE A 45 9.41 5.72 -20.89
CA ILE A 45 8.37 4.82 -20.36
C ILE A 45 7.81 5.35 -19.04
N ILE A 46 8.66 5.77 -18.09
CA ILE A 46 8.23 6.35 -16.81
C ILE A 46 7.39 7.60 -17.02
N LYS A 47 7.82 8.51 -17.91
CA LYS A 47 7.05 9.71 -18.25
C LYS A 47 5.66 9.35 -18.78
N LYS A 48 5.58 8.43 -19.74
CA LYS A 48 4.32 7.97 -20.34
C LYS A 48 3.40 7.29 -19.32
N VAL A 49 3.93 6.44 -18.45
CA VAL A 49 3.17 5.71 -17.42
C VAL A 49 2.67 6.67 -16.33
N ASN A 50 3.50 7.60 -15.87
CA ASN A 50 3.09 8.60 -14.89
C ASN A 50 1.93 9.46 -15.42
N THR A 51 2.01 9.92 -16.68
CA THR A 51 0.92 10.70 -17.32
C THR A 51 -0.34 9.87 -17.53
N SER A 52 -0.24 8.66 -18.08
CA SER A 52 -1.41 7.87 -18.48
C SER A 52 -2.12 7.13 -17.32
N LYS A 53 -1.42 6.85 -16.23
CA LYS A 53 -1.94 6.05 -15.10
C LYS A 53 -1.92 6.80 -13.76
N ASN A 54 -1.67 8.12 -13.78
CA ASN A 54 -1.54 8.95 -12.58
C ASN A 54 -0.61 8.32 -11.52
N LYS A 55 0.55 7.84 -11.96
CA LYS A 55 1.59 7.27 -11.08
C LYS A 55 2.68 8.32 -10.81
N HIS A 56 3.43 8.11 -9.74
CA HIS A 56 4.60 8.93 -9.35
C HIS A 56 5.85 8.06 -9.25
N LEU A 57 6.19 7.37 -10.35
CA LEU A 57 7.37 6.53 -10.43
C LEU A 57 8.62 7.38 -10.68
N GLN A 58 9.77 7.01 -10.11
CA GLN A 58 11.08 7.59 -10.41
C GLN A 58 12.03 6.48 -10.86
N LEU A 59 12.90 6.79 -11.82
CA LEU A 59 13.94 5.86 -12.24
C LEU A 59 15.09 5.91 -11.21
N LYS A 60 15.72 4.78 -10.89
CA LYS A 60 16.97 4.81 -10.11
C LYS A 60 18.03 5.57 -10.90
N ASP A 61 19.00 6.14 -10.21
CA ASP A 61 20.15 6.74 -10.87
C ASP A 61 20.88 5.73 -11.77
N PHE A 62 21.40 6.21 -12.90
CA PHE A 62 22.09 5.39 -13.88
C PHE A 62 23.22 4.53 -13.28
N SER A 63 23.96 5.09 -12.31
CA SER A 63 25.03 4.39 -11.59
C SER A 63 24.53 3.28 -10.68
N ALA A 64 23.30 3.38 -10.17
CA ALA A 64 22.68 2.41 -9.26
C ALA A 64 22.02 1.22 -9.97
N ILE A 65 21.91 1.26 -11.30
CA ILE A 65 21.37 0.15 -12.10
C ILE A 65 22.52 -0.78 -12.48
N SER A 66 22.47 -2.04 -12.02
CA SER A 66 23.47 -3.05 -12.43
C SER A 66 23.17 -3.53 -13.86
N GLU A 67 24.19 -3.85 -14.64
CA GLU A 67 24.00 -4.45 -15.98
C GLU A 67 23.33 -5.82 -15.93
N LYS A 68 23.56 -6.56 -14.84
CA LYS A 68 23.02 -7.90 -14.60
C LYS A 68 21.50 -7.88 -14.44
N ASN A 69 20.96 -6.77 -13.94
CA ASN A 69 19.54 -6.61 -13.64
C ASN A 69 18.85 -5.69 -14.66
N LEU A 70 19.42 -5.58 -15.87
CA LEU A 70 18.78 -4.83 -16.96
C LEU A 70 17.62 -5.64 -17.53
N LEU A 71 16.41 -5.17 -17.25
CA LEU A 71 15.24 -5.54 -18.02
C LEU A 71 15.38 -5.07 -19.48
N THR A 72 14.66 -5.69 -20.40
CA THR A 72 14.42 -5.04 -21.70
C THR A 72 13.42 -3.89 -21.51
N PRO A 73 13.42 -2.85 -22.36
CA PRO A 73 12.42 -1.78 -22.32
C PRO A 73 10.98 -2.29 -22.29
N THR A 74 10.69 -3.35 -23.05
CA THR A 74 9.38 -4.02 -23.05
C THR A 74 9.04 -4.66 -21.71
N GLN A 75 9.96 -5.42 -21.10
CA GLN A 75 9.75 -6.02 -19.79
C GLN A 75 9.58 -4.94 -18.72
N PHE A 76 10.43 -3.92 -18.75
CA PHE A 76 10.34 -2.78 -17.85
C PHE A 76 8.97 -2.08 -17.96
N GLU A 77 8.46 -1.83 -19.17
CA GLU A 77 7.15 -1.22 -19.39
C GLU A 77 6.01 -2.04 -18.77
N LYS A 78 6.03 -3.37 -18.94
CA LYS A 78 5.03 -4.25 -18.33
C LYS A 78 5.10 -4.23 -16.80
N VAL A 79 6.31 -4.29 -16.25
CA VAL A 79 6.54 -4.22 -14.80
C VAL A 79 6.06 -2.89 -14.22
N VAL A 80 6.40 -1.75 -14.84
CA VAL A 80 5.97 -0.44 -14.32
C VAL A 80 4.48 -0.16 -14.54
N LYS A 81 3.84 -0.79 -15.52
CA LYS A 81 2.37 -0.77 -15.67
C LYS A 81 1.68 -1.62 -14.62
N GLY A 82 2.34 -2.67 -14.14
CA GLY A 82 1.78 -3.66 -13.21
C GLY A 82 1.14 -4.85 -13.94
N ASP A 83 1.51 -5.07 -15.21
CA ASP A 83 1.03 -6.17 -16.04
C ASP A 83 1.81 -7.48 -15.75
N GLU A 84 3.03 -7.36 -15.21
CA GLU A 84 3.89 -8.48 -14.80
C GLU A 84 4.52 -8.20 -13.41
N VAL A 85 4.76 -9.25 -12.64
CA VAL A 85 5.47 -9.18 -11.34
C VAL A 85 6.96 -9.40 -11.62
N ALA A 86 7.80 -8.45 -11.20
CA ALA A 86 9.26 -8.59 -11.21
C ALA A 86 9.77 -9.01 -9.83
N ASP A 87 10.92 -9.69 -9.80
CA ASP A 87 11.67 -9.86 -8.56
C ASP A 87 12.21 -8.50 -8.10
N TYR A 88 12.36 -8.31 -6.78
CA TYR A 88 12.75 -7.03 -6.18
C TYR A 88 14.09 -6.51 -6.71
N ASP A 89 15.01 -7.42 -7.06
CA ASP A 89 16.34 -7.10 -7.57
C ASP A 89 16.34 -6.60 -9.02
N ASP A 90 15.29 -6.88 -9.80
CA ASP A 90 15.15 -6.48 -11.21
C ASP A 90 14.56 -5.07 -11.38
N ILE A 91 14.10 -4.46 -10.30
CA ILE A 91 13.42 -3.17 -10.36
C ILE A 91 14.45 -2.05 -10.50
N VAL A 92 14.59 -1.56 -11.74
CA VAL A 92 15.46 -0.42 -12.09
C VAL A 92 14.82 0.95 -11.84
N ALA A 93 13.57 1.01 -11.36
CA ALA A 93 12.86 2.23 -10.99
C ALA A 93 12.41 2.21 -9.52
N THR A 94 12.86 3.18 -8.72
CA THR A 94 12.26 3.44 -7.41
C THR A 94 10.94 4.17 -7.61
N SER A 95 9.81 3.51 -7.47
CA SER A 95 8.66 4.29 -7.01
C SER A 95 8.87 4.61 -5.54
N ASN A 96 8.01 5.45 -4.98
CA ASN A 96 7.58 5.27 -3.60
C ASN A 96 6.94 3.85 -3.42
N LEU A 97 7.71 2.79 -3.70
CA LEU A 97 7.32 1.39 -3.97
C LEU A 97 6.92 0.65 -2.70
N LEU A 98 6.58 1.39 -1.65
CA LEU A 98 5.98 0.86 -0.43
C LEU A 98 4.48 1.19 -0.27
N ARG A 99 3.85 1.92 -1.20
CA ARG A 99 2.38 1.95 -1.29
C ARG A 99 1.98 1.86 -2.75
N SER A 100 1.32 0.78 -3.13
CA SER A 100 0.87 0.59 -4.49
C SER A 100 -0.08 1.75 -4.85
N SER A 101 0.08 2.31 -6.04
CA SER A 101 -0.83 3.33 -6.60
C SER A 101 -2.22 2.75 -6.95
N SER A 102 -2.63 1.69 -6.26
CA SER A 102 -3.87 0.97 -6.48
C SER A 102 -4.57 0.59 -5.16
N ASP A 103 -4.02 1.02 -4.02
CA ASP A 103 -4.61 0.74 -2.73
C ASP A 103 -5.90 1.55 -2.56
N LEU A 104 -7.03 0.86 -2.41
CA LEU A 104 -8.29 1.51 -2.06
C LEU A 104 -8.25 1.84 -0.58
N GLU A 105 -8.53 3.11 -0.24
CA GLU A 105 -8.72 3.52 1.14
C GLU A 105 -10.20 3.36 1.52
N GLY A 106 -10.45 2.53 2.53
CA GLY A 106 -11.75 2.44 3.18
C GLY A 106 -11.69 2.95 4.60
N THR A 107 -12.85 3.11 5.24
CA THR A 107 -12.92 3.47 6.66
C THR A 107 -13.32 2.26 7.50
N PHE A 108 -12.85 2.23 8.74
CA PHE A 108 -13.29 1.23 9.71
C PHE A 108 -13.69 1.91 11.02
N SER A 109 -14.59 1.25 11.74
CA SER A 109 -14.96 1.63 13.10
C SER A 109 -15.47 0.39 13.83
N LYS A 110 -14.85 0.01 14.95
CA LYS A 110 -15.29 -1.13 15.75
C LYS A 110 -15.15 -0.85 17.23
N THR A 111 -16.12 -1.31 18.00
CA THR A 111 -16.09 -1.29 19.46
C THR A 111 -15.96 -2.70 19.99
N LYS A 112 -15.02 -2.91 20.92
CA LYS A 112 -14.96 -4.12 21.76
C LYS A 112 -15.01 -3.71 23.22
N SER A 113 -15.60 -4.55 24.05
CA SER A 113 -15.76 -4.27 25.47
C SER A 113 -15.19 -5.41 26.30
N PHE A 114 -14.66 -5.06 27.48
CA PHE A 114 -14.28 -6.02 28.48
C PHE A 114 -14.75 -5.55 29.85
N SER A 115 -14.95 -6.49 30.76
CA SER A 115 -15.32 -6.18 32.15
C SER A 115 -14.16 -6.48 33.08
N VAL A 116 -14.01 -5.64 34.10
CA VAL A 116 -13.10 -5.83 35.22
C VAL A 116 -13.95 -6.11 36.44
N ASN A 117 -13.83 -7.32 36.97
CA ASN A 117 -14.44 -7.67 38.26
C ASN A 117 -13.66 -6.95 39.36
N VAL A 118 -14.33 -6.04 40.08
CA VAL A 118 -13.74 -5.29 41.19
C VAL A 118 -13.91 -6.09 42.49
N TYR A 119 -15.11 -6.65 42.70
CA TYR A 119 -15.45 -7.59 43.77
C TYR A 119 -16.57 -8.55 43.29
N SER A 120 -16.99 -9.53 44.10
CA SER A 120 -17.83 -10.70 43.71
C SER A 120 -18.91 -10.41 42.66
N THR A 121 -19.74 -9.38 42.85
CA THR A 121 -20.83 -9.02 41.93
C THR A 121 -20.59 -7.73 41.14
N GLU A 122 -19.61 -6.92 41.54
CA GLU A 122 -19.38 -5.60 40.96
C GLU A 122 -18.38 -5.65 39.80
N LYS A 123 -18.84 -5.22 38.62
CA LYS A 123 -18.06 -5.23 37.39
C LYS A 123 -18.11 -3.86 36.73
N VAL A 124 -16.93 -3.32 36.40
CA VAL A 124 -16.82 -2.14 35.55
C VAL A 124 -16.60 -2.59 34.12
N THR A 125 -17.45 -2.15 33.20
CA THR A 125 -17.31 -2.48 31.77
C THR A 125 -16.67 -1.30 31.05
N ILE A 126 -15.53 -1.54 30.41
CA ILE A 126 -14.84 -0.57 29.57
C ILE A 126 -15.04 -0.98 28.11
N SER A 127 -15.56 -0.07 27.30
CA SER A 127 -15.71 -0.26 25.85
C SER A 127 -14.71 0.61 25.12
N CYS A 128 -14.00 0.00 24.18
CA CYS A 128 -12.92 0.61 23.41
C CYS A 128 -13.35 0.66 21.95
N LYS A 129 -13.56 1.87 21.43
CA LYS A 129 -13.86 2.13 20.02
C LYS A 129 -12.58 2.54 19.31
N VAL A 130 -12.19 1.75 18.32
CA VAL A 130 -11.12 2.06 17.37
C VAL A 130 -11.74 2.47 16.04
N SER A 131 -11.12 3.43 15.36
CA SER A 131 -11.56 3.90 14.04
C SER A 131 -10.38 4.43 13.24
N GLY A 132 -10.56 4.56 11.93
CA GLY A 132 -9.52 5.07 11.06
C GLY A 132 -9.76 4.69 9.61
N LYS A 133 -8.67 4.65 8.84
CA LYS A 133 -8.66 4.17 7.47
C LYS A 133 -7.92 2.83 7.36
N TYR A 134 -8.39 1.98 6.47
CA TYR A 134 -7.67 0.79 6.04
C TYR A 134 -7.21 0.95 4.60
N ILE A 135 -6.21 0.15 4.24
CA ILE A 135 -5.58 0.08 2.92
C ILE A 135 -5.86 -1.32 2.38
N TYR A 136 -6.48 -1.42 1.20
CA TYR A 136 -6.58 -2.69 0.49
C TYR A 136 -5.35 -2.92 -0.39
N ASP A 137 -4.48 -3.85 0.03
CA ASP A 137 -3.34 -4.31 -0.75
C ASP A 137 -3.84 -5.27 -1.84
N LYS A 138 -3.98 -4.75 -3.07
CA LYS A 138 -4.46 -5.53 -4.22
C LYS A 138 -3.53 -6.69 -4.58
N SER A 139 -2.22 -6.50 -4.44
CA SER A 139 -1.21 -7.53 -4.77
C SER A 139 -1.37 -8.74 -3.86
N ARG A 140 -1.56 -8.49 -2.57
CA ARG A 140 -1.73 -9.55 -1.56
C ARG A 140 -3.19 -9.89 -1.24
N LYS A 141 -4.14 -9.29 -1.97
CA LYS A 141 -5.60 -9.46 -1.81
C LYS A 141 -6.05 -9.39 -0.34
N ARG A 142 -5.59 -8.36 0.39
CA ARG A 142 -5.84 -8.24 1.85
C ARG A 142 -5.97 -6.79 2.29
N CYS A 143 -6.76 -6.55 3.35
CA CYS A 143 -6.83 -5.24 4.00
C CYS A 143 -5.84 -5.14 5.17
N LEU A 144 -5.27 -3.95 5.33
CA LEU A 144 -4.31 -3.59 6.36
C LEU A 144 -4.78 -2.32 7.08
N PHE A 145 -4.52 -2.22 8.37
CA PHE A 145 -4.70 -0.97 9.11
C PHE A 145 -3.76 0.11 8.56
N GLY A 146 -4.35 1.23 8.13
CA GLY A 146 -3.64 2.43 7.69
C GLY A 146 -3.65 3.49 8.79
N THR A 147 -4.17 4.67 8.48
CA THR A 147 -4.28 5.77 9.44
C THR A 147 -5.20 5.42 10.60
N LEU A 148 -4.71 5.57 11.83
CA LEU A 148 -5.45 5.27 13.04
C LEU A 148 -5.88 6.57 13.73
N ASN A 149 -7.16 6.68 14.07
CA ASN A 149 -7.63 7.74 14.96
C ASN A 149 -7.31 7.39 16.42
N LYS A 150 -7.28 8.41 17.28
CA LYS A 150 -7.22 8.23 18.73
C LYS A 150 -8.40 7.34 19.20
N PRO A 151 -8.15 6.25 19.95
CA PRO A 151 -9.21 5.42 20.50
C PRO A 151 -10.16 6.23 21.40
N LYS A 152 -11.45 5.87 21.37
CA LYS A 152 -12.46 6.44 22.26
C LYS A 152 -12.90 5.38 23.25
N PHE A 153 -13.01 5.76 24.51
CA PHE A 153 -13.37 4.86 25.59
C PHE A 153 -14.68 5.30 26.23
N THR A 154 -15.52 4.32 26.57
CA THR A 154 -16.72 4.54 27.39
C THR A 154 -16.75 3.54 28.54
N VAL A 155 -17.30 3.97 29.68
CA VAL A 155 -17.34 3.18 30.91
C VAL A 155 -18.79 3.01 31.36
N LYS A 156 -19.14 1.80 31.78
CA LYS A 156 -20.44 1.48 32.40
C LYS A 156 -20.22 0.82 33.75
N ASN A 157 -21.19 1.00 34.66
CA ASN A 157 -21.25 0.35 35.97
C ASN A 157 -20.05 0.65 36.89
N GLY A 158 -19.54 1.88 36.83
CA GLY A 158 -18.45 2.35 37.70
C GLY A 158 -17.60 3.43 37.04
N LYS A 159 -16.38 3.62 37.55
CA LYS A 159 -15.40 4.59 37.04
C LYS A 159 -14.11 3.88 36.61
N TRP A 160 -13.45 4.45 35.61
CA TRP A 160 -12.09 4.07 35.21
C TRP A 160 -11.16 5.25 35.46
N ILE A 161 -10.10 5.01 36.23
CA ILE A 161 -8.95 5.91 36.33
C ILE A 161 -7.97 5.51 35.24
N ASP A 162 -7.94 6.30 34.17
CA ASP A 162 -7.08 6.11 33.00
C ASP A 162 -5.60 6.20 33.39
N ARG A 163 -4.81 5.22 32.96
CA ARG A 163 -3.34 5.20 33.09
C ARG A 163 -2.65 5.06 31.73
N GLY A 164 -3.38 5.33 30.66
CA GLY A 164 -2.93 5.26 29.30
C GLY A 164 -3.28 3.94 28.60
N TYR A 165 -3.07 3.98 27.30
CA TYR A 165 -3.19 2.84 26.41
C TYR A 165 -1.98 2.75 25.48
N GLY A 166 -1.62 1.53 25.10
CA GLY A 166 -0.69 1.27 24.00
C GLY A 166 -1.45 0.81 22.77
N GLN A 167 -1.11 1.34 21.60
CA GLN A 167 -1.74 0.99 20.33
C GLN A 167 -0.66 0.66 19.29
N LYS A 168 -0.72 -0.53 18.70
CA LYS A 168 0.20 -0.94 17.63
C LYS A 168 -0.46 -1.95 16.70
N THR A 169 0.01 -2.00 15.46
CA THR A 169 -0.36 -3.05 14.51
C THR A 169 0.62 -4.20 14.57
N ILE A 170 0.12 -5.43 14.36
CA ILE A 170 0.91 -6.67 14.23
C ILE A 170 0.45 -7.42 12.96
N ASP A 171 0.98 -8.63 12.74
CA ASP A 171 0.60 -9.49 11.61
C ASP A 171 0.71 -8.78 10.25
N ALA A 172 1.84 -8.08 10.06
CA ALA A 172 2.10 -7.24 8.89
C ALA A 172 1.00 -6.19 8.63
N GLY A 173 0.37 -5.67 9.69
CA GLY A 173 -0.65 -4.62 9.60
C GLY A 173 -2.09 -5.14 9.58
N ARG A 174 -2.34 -6.45 9.71
CA ARG A 174 -3.67 -7.05 9.64
C ARG A 174 -4.43 -7.07 10.97
N THR A 175 -3.72 -6.91 12.08
CA THR A 175 -4.32 -6.91 13.41
C THR A 175 -3.90 -5.66 14.15
N LEU A 176 -4.88 -4.91 14.66
CA LEU A 176 -4.64 -3.79 15.56
C LEU A 176 -4.76 -4.30 16.99
N THR A 177 -3.78 -3.95 17.81
CA THR A 177 -3.71 -4.35 19.21
C THR A 177 -3.81 -3.12 20.10
N LEU A 178 -4.62 -3.22 21.15
CA LEU A 178 -4.83 -2.16 22.13
C LEU A 178 -4.57 -2.73 23.53
N THR A 179 -3.59 -2.18 24.23
CA THR A 179 -3.34 -2.49 25.65
C THR A 179 -3.90 -1.37 26.50
N VAL A 180 -4.99 -1.61 27.22
CA VAL A 180 -5.66 -0.62 28.08
C VAL A 180 -5.24 -0.86 29.53
N THR A 181 -4.79 0.19 30.21
CA THR A 181 -4.31 0.09 31.60
C THR A 181 -5.04 1.08 32.49
N GLY A 182 -5.30 0.70 33.73
CA GLY A 182 -5.83 1.65 34.71
C GLY A 182 -6.34 1.00 35.98
N LYS A 183 -7.22 1.73 36.67
CA LYS A 183 -7.95 1.23 37.84
C LYS A 183 -9.45 1.28 37.59
N ALA A 184 -10.13 0.16 37.75
CA ALA A 184 -11.58 0.09 37.81
C ALA A 184 -12.04 0.41 39.24
N VAL A 185 -13.10 1.20 39.36
CA VAL A 185 -13.69 1.60 40.63
C VAL A 185 -15.18 1.31 40.61
N ALA A 186 -15.65 0.51 41.57
CA ALA A 186 -17.06 0.20 41.78
C ALA A 186 -17.39 0.31 43.29
N GLY A 187 -18.68 0.43 43.61
CA GLY A 187 -19.17 0.51 44.99
C GLY A 187 -18.63 1.71 45.77
N THR A 188 -18.44 1.53 47.08
CA THR A 188 -17.95 2.52 48.07
C THR A 188 -16.42 2.77 47.98
N ASN A 189 -15.89 2.92 46.76
CA ASN A 189 -14.49 3.22 46.42
C ASN A 189 -13.51 2.03 46.40
N VAL A 190 -13.97 0.80 46.15
CA VAL A 190 -13.07 -0.33 45.93
C VAL A 190 -12.37 -0.18 44.58
N LYS A 191 -11.03 -0.33 44.55
CA LYS A 191 -10.19 -0.10 43.37
C LYS A 191 -9.48 -1.37 42.95
N LYS A 192 -9.58 -1.74 41.67
CA LYS A 192 -8.84 -2.86 41.08
C LYS A 192 -7.96 -2.38 39.93
N ASN A 193 -6.64 -2.57 40.03
CA ASN A 193 -5.74 -2.38 38.91
C ASN A 193 -6.05 -3.40 37.80
N PHE A 194 -5.99 -2.97 36.55
CA PHE A 194 -6.08 -3.88 35.42
C PHE A 194 -5.12 -3.47 34.29
N ARG A 195 -4.75 -4.48 33.50
CA ARG A 195 -4.15 -4.34 32.18
C ARG A 195 -4.86 -5.31 31.26
N LYS A 196 -5.44 -4.84 30.18
CA LYS A 196 -6.20 -5.66 29.24
C LYS A 196 -5.71 -5.46 27.83
N TYR A 197 -5.51 -6.57 27.14
CA TYR A 197 -5.06 -6.63 25.77
C TYR A 197 -6.26 -7.00 24.89
N ILE A 198 -6.48 -6.22 23.84
CA ILE A 198 -7.62 -6.35 22.93
C ILE A 198 -7.07 -6.37 21.51
N GLU A 199 -7.52 -7.34 20.73
CA GLU A 199 -7.17 -7.45 19.32
C GLU A 199 -8.37 -7.11 18.45
N TYR A 200 -8.09 -6.44 17.34
CA TYR A 200 -9.02 -6.09 16.28
C TYR A 200 -8.44 -6.63 14.99
N ALA A 201 -8.85 -7.84 14.61
CA ALA A 201 -8.39 -8.49 13.39
C ALA A 201 -9.20 -7.99 12.19
N MET A 202 -8.51 -7.58 11.13
CA MET A 202 -9.12 -7.12 9.89
C MET A 202 -9.25 -8.26 8.89
N ASN A 203 -10.46 -8.43 8.34
CA ASN A 203 -10.72 -9.39 7.28
C ASN A 203 -10.30 -8.83 5.91
N THR A 204 -10.48 -9.61 4.86
CA THR A 204 -10.13 -9.23 3.48
C THR A 204 -11.00 -8.10 2.90
N ASN A 205 -12.13 -7.80 3.53
CA ASN A 205 -13.10 -6.78 3.10
C ASN A 205 -12.93 -5.46 3.87
N GLY A 206 -12.00 -5.40 4.83
CA GLY A 206 -11.78 -4.23 5.69
C GLY A 206 -12.67 -4.18 6.93
N ASP A 207 -13.49 -5.22 7.17
CA ASP A 207 -14.26 -5.32 8.41
C ASP A 207 -13.37 -5.85 9.54
N ILE A 208 -13.76 -5.47 10.76
CA ILE A 208 -13.05 -5.87 11.97
C ILE A 208 -13.93 -6.82 12.78
N GLY A 209 -13.39 -7.99 13.09
CA GLY A 209 -13.97 -8.95 14.05
C GLY A 209 -13.98 -8.36 15.45
#